data_AF-A0A8X6GAX9-F1
#
_entry.id   AF-A0A8X6GAX9-F1
#
_cell.length_a   1.000
_cell.length_b   1.000
_cell.length_c   1.000
_cell.angle_alpha   90.00
_cell.angle_beta   90.00
_cell.angle_gamma   90.00
#
_symmetry.space_group_name_H-M   'P 1'
#
loop_
_entity.id
_entity.type
_entity.pdbx_description
1 polymer ?
#
loop_
_entity_poly.entity_id
_entity_poly.type
_entity_poly.pdbx_seq_one_letter_code
_entity_poly.pdbx_strand_id
1 'polypeptide(L)'
;MAAPIQNPAKSEVRSVIRLLHAKGQRLADIHKEIVSVYRNIMNRQNVTKWCRHFSEGRTDVHDKQRTGQPSVISDVLLQRTEEAIRVN
;
A
#
# COMPACT_ATOMS: atom_id res chain seq x y z
N MET A 1 -22.37 -19.80 -0.28
CA MET A 1 -21.08 -19.10 -0.13
C MET A 1 -20.63 -18.67 -1.50
N ALA A 2 -20.38 -17.39 -1.75
CA ALA A 2 -19.86 -16.92 -3.04
C ALA A 2 -18.44 -17.46 -3.26
N ALA A 3 -18.10 -17.76 -4.52
CA ALA A 3 -16.76 -18.23 -4.86
C ALA A 3 -15.71 -17.16 -4.51
N PRO A 4 -14.53 -17.53 -3.98
CA PRO A 4 -13.46 -16.58 -3.72
C PRO A 4 -13.01 -15.88 -4.99
N ILE A 5 -12.88 -14.56 -4.93
CA ILE A 5 -12.40 -13.73 -6.04
C ILE A 5 -10.90 -14.00 -6.22
N GLN A 6 -10.50 -14.28 -7.46
CA GLN A 6 -9.11 -14.56 -7.81
C GLN A 6 -8.42 -13.25 -8.24
N ASN A 7 -7.19 -13.05 -7.80
CA ASN A 7 -6.32 -11.93 -8.20
C ASN A 7 -6.97 -10.52 -8.15
N PRO A 8 -7.68 -10.13 -7.07
CA PRO A 8 -8.17 -8.77 -6.91
C PRO A 8 -7.02 -7.77 -6.86
N ALA A 9 -7.26 -6.56 -7.38
CA ALA A 9 -6.38 -5.44 -7.18
C ALA A 9 -6.36 -5.04 -5.69
N LYS A 10 -5.20 -4.58 -5.21
CA LYS A 10 -5.07 -4.11 -3.81
C LYS A 10 -6.04 -2.97 -3.48
N SER A 11 -6.33 -2.10 -4.45
CA SER A 11 -7.30 -1.02 -4.31
C SER A 11 -8.72 -1.54 -4.08
N GLU A 12 -9.13 -2.63 -4.73
CA GLU A 12 -10.46 -3.23 -4.56
C GLU A 12 -10.64 -3.75 -3.12
N VAL A 13 -9.64 -4.49 -2.61
CA VAL A 13 -9.65 -5.00 -1.23
C VAL A 13 -9.72 -3.83 -0.24
N ARG A 14 -8.99 -2.74 -0.47
CA ARG A 14 -8.99 -1.54 0.38
C ARG A 14 -10.32 -0.79 0.33
N SER A 15 -10.98 -0.73 -0.83
CA SER A 15 -12.32 -0.16 -0.98
C SER A 15 -13.35 -0.94 -0.16
N VAL A 16 -13.26 -2.28 -0.14
CA VAL A 16 -14.13 -3.13 0.67
C VAL A 16 -13.87 -2.88 2.16
N ILE A 17 -12.60 -2.81 2.59
CA ILE A 17 -12.24 -2.47 3.97
C ILE A 17 -12.85 -1.12 4.37
N ARG A 18 -12.77 -0.10 3.49
CA ARG A 18 -13.35 1.22 3.73
C ARG A 18 -14.87 1.14 3.93
N LEU A 19 -15.56 0.40 3.08
CA LEU A 19 -17.01 0.18 3.18
C LEU A 19 -17.38 -0.52 4.48
N LEU A 20 -16.71 -1.62 4.83
CA LEU A 20 -17.00 -2.40 6.02
C LEU A 20 -16.68 -1.63 7.32
N HIS A 21 -15.59 -0.87 7.32
CA HIS A 21 -15.26 0.05 8.41
C HIS A 21 -16.31 1.16 8.56
N ALA A 22 -16.78 1.74 7.45
CA ALA A 22 -17.85 2.75 7.47
C ALA A 22 -19.19 2.20 7.98
N LYS A 23 -19.45 0.89 7.81
CA LYS A 23 -20.58 0.18 8.42
C LYS A 23 -20.41 -0.07 9.92
N GLY A 24 -19.28 0.31 10.52
CA GLY A 24 -19.00 0.13 11.95
C GLY A 24 -18.65 -1.31 12.34
N GLN A 25 -18.26 -2.16 11.38
CA GLN A 25 -17.86 -3.53 11.70
C GLN A 25 -16.57 -3.57 12.54
N ARG A 26 -16.47 -4.58 13.41
CA ARG A 26 -15.26 -4.81 14.21
C ARG A 26 -14.14 -5.31 13.32
N LEU A 27 -12.91 -4.89 13.60
CA LEU A 27 -11.70 -5.29 12.87
C LEU A 27 -11.56 -6.81 12.67
N ALA A 28 -11.94 -7.60 13.67
CA ALA A 28 -11.88 -9.06 13.60
C ALA A 28 -12.83 -9.63 12.53
N ASP A 29 -14.01 -9.03 12.37
CA ASP A 29 -15.03 -9.46 11.42
C ASP A 29 -14.65 -9.00 10.02
N ILE A 30 -14.14 -7.77 9.87
CA ILE A 30 -13.56 -7.27 8.61
C ILE A 30 -12.46 -8.22 8.11
N HIS A 31 -11.52 -8.62 8.99
CA HIS A 31 -10.46 -9.54 8.59
C HIS A 31 -10.99 -10.90 8.14
N LYS A 32 -11.97 -11.47 8.83
CA LYS A 32 -12.60 -12.74 8.43
C LYS A 32 -13.27 -12.62 7.06
N GLU A 33 -13.98 -11.52 6.81
CA GLU A 33 -14.67 -11.28 5.55
C GLU A 33 -13.67 -11.12 4.39
N ILE A 34 -12.61 -10.34 4.58
CA ILE A 34 -11.54 -10.20 3.58
C ILE A 34 -10.88 -11.55 3.27
N VAL A 35 -10.55 -12.36 4.29
CA VAL A 35 -9.96 -13.68 4.09
C VAL A 35 -10.94 -14.64 3.39
N SER A 36 -12.23 -14.54 3.69
CA SER A 36 -13.26 -15.38 3.07
C SER A 36 -13.45 -15.07 1.58
N VAL A 37 -13.45 -13.78 1.21
CA VAL A 37 -13.77 -13.34 -0.17
C VAL A 37 -12.52 -13.31 -1.05
N TYR A 38 -11.40 -12.80 -0.52
CA TYR A 38 -10.19 -12.50 -1.27
C TYR A 38 -9.00 -13.39 -0.89
N ARG A 39 -9.22 -14.43 -0.06
CA ARG A 39 -8.16 -15.30 0.47
C ARG A 39 -7.08 -14.48 1.21
N ASN A 40 -5.83 -14.94 1.18
CA ASN A 40 -4.74 -14.41 2.01
C ASN A 40 -4.01 -13.20 1.40
N ILE A 41 -4.72 -12.32 0.69
CA ILE A 41 -4.11 -11.17 -0.01
C ILE A 41 -3.71 -10.06 0.96
N MET A 42 -4.45 -9.91 2.06
CA MET A 42 -4.17 -8.92 3.07
C MET A 42 -4.18 -9.55 4.46
N ASN A 43 -3.02 -9.52 5.12
CA ASN A 43 -2.89 -9.98 6.50
C ASN A 43 -3.61 -9.03 7.48
N ARG A 44 -3.82 -9.52 8.71
CA ARG A 44 -4.48 -8.76 9.78
C ARG A 44 -3.85 -7.39 10.04
N GLN A 45 -2.53 -7.28 10.03
CA GLN A 45 -1.84 -6.01 10.28
C GLN A 45 -2.15 -4.96 9.21
N ASN A 46 -2.18 -5.36 7.94
CA ASN A 46 -2.54 -4.48 6.84
C ASN A 46 -4.00 -4.04 6.92
N VAL A 47 -4.92 -4.94 7.28
CA VAL A 47 -6.34 -4.58 7.51
C VAL A 47 -6.45 -3.54 8.63
N THR A 48 -5.76 -3.75 9.75
CA THR A 48 -5.72 -2.79 10.87
C THR A 48 -5.18 -1.43 10.43
N LYS A 49 -4.09 -1.43 9.66
CA LYS A 49 -3.47 -0.20 9.15
C LYS A 49 -4.44 0.59 8.26
N TRP A 50 -5.15 -0.08 7.35
CA TRP A 50 -6.13 0.57 6.48
C TRP A 50 -7.35 1.08 7.25
N CYS A 51 -7.88 0.30 8.20
CA CYS A 51 -8.94 0.77 9.09
C CYS A 51 -8.51 2.06 9.80
N ARG A 52 -7.30 2.11 10.38
CA ARG A 52 -6.79 3.31 11.06
C ARG A 52 -6.70 4.51 10.11
N HIS A 53 -6.18 4.32 8.91
CA HIS A 53 -6.13 5.40 7.92
C HIS A 53 -7.52 5.94 7.58
N PHE A 54 -8.53 5.07 7.47
CA PHE A 54 -9.90 5.50 7.24
C PHE A 54 -10.52 6.19 8.46
N SER A 55 -10.18 5.77 9.68
CA SER A 55 -10.55 6.50 10.90
C SER A 55 -9.91 7.90 10.97
N GLU A 56 -8.69 8.05 10.43
CA GLU A 56 -7.98 9.34 10.29
C GLU A 56 -8.53 10.22 9.15
N GLY A 57 -9.63 9.81 8.50
CA GLY A 57 -10.29 10.60 7.45
C GLY A 57 -9.72 10.41 6.05
N ARG A 58 -8.79 9.47 5.84
CA ARG A 58 -8.28 9.15 4.51
C ARG A 58 -9.42 8.61 3.63
N THR A 59 -9.53 9.10 2.39
CA THR A 59 -10.51 8.59 1.42
C THR A 59 -9.88 7.79 0.29
N ASP A 60 -8.63 8.12 -0.06
CA ASP A 60 -7.86 7.45 -1.10
C ASP A 60 -7.47 6.01 -0.70
N VAL A 61 -7.63 5.08 -1.66
CA VAL A 61 -7.35 3.65 -1.51
C VAL A 61 -6.01 3.24 -2.12
N HIS A 62 -5.34 4.12 -2.84
CA HIS A 62 -4.03 3.84 -3.43
C HIS A 62 -2.92 4.02 -2.40
N ASP A 63 -1.73 3.50 -2.66
CA ASP A 63 -0.59 3.89 -1.80
C ASP A 63 -0.18 5.30 -2.17
N LYS A 64 0.20 6.12 -1.17
CA LYS A 64 0.80 7.42 -1.47
C LYS A 64 2.07 7.17 -2.29
N GLN A 65 2.32 8.05 -3.25
CA GLN A 65 3.55 8.02 -4.04
C GLN A 65 4.73 8.00 -3.07
N ARG A 66 5.58 6.97 -3.18
CA ARG A 66 6.80 6.92 -2.40
C ARG A 66 7.75 7.90 -3.04
N THR A 67 8.05 9.00 -2.36
CA THR A 67 9.28 9.74 -2.63
C THR A 67 10.41 8.78 -2.30
N GLY A 68 10.98 8.15 -3.33
CA GLY A 68 12.21 7.38 -3.16
C GLY A 68 13.33 8.27 -2.62
N GLN A 69 14.48 7.68 -2.33
CA GLN A 69 15.67 8.48 -2.06
C GLN A 69 16.01 9.29 -3.33
N PRO A 70 16.11 10.63 -3.25
CA PRO A 70 16.58 11.42 -4.38
C PRO A 70 17.98 10.93 -4.76
N SER A 71 18.15 10.50 -6.01
CA SER A 71 19.45 10.27 -6.64
C SER A 71 20.08 11.63 -6.97
N VAL A 72 20.30 12.47 -5.95
CA VAL A 72 21.07 13.70 -6.14
C VAL A 72 22.53 13.28 -6.14
N ILE A 73 23.05 12.97 -7.33
CA ILE A 73 24.49 13.04 -7.58
C ILE A 73 24.83 14.52 -7.50
N SER A 74 25.63 14.92 -6.51
CA SER A 74 26.10 16.30 -6.44
C SER A 74 27.03 16.61 -7.62
N ASP A 75 27.07 17.85 -8.07
CA ASP A 75 27.95 18.27 -9.17
C ASP A 75 29.42 17.91 -8.90
N VAL A 76 29.82 17.91 -7.62
CA VAL A 76 31.14 17.46 -7.17
C VAL A 76 31.40 15.98 -7.45
N LEU A 77 30.39 15.12 -7.27
CA LEU A 77 30.49 13.69 -7.58
C LEU A 77 30.48 13.44 -9.09
N LEU A 78 29.73 14.24 -9.85
CA LEU A 78 29.72 14.17 -11.31
C LEU A 78 31.09 14.57 -11.87
N GLN A 79 31.63 15.70 -11.43
CA GLN A 79 32.93 16.23 -11.86
C GLN A 79 34.08 15.25 -11.55
N ARG A 80 34.09 14.65 -10.36
CA ARG A 80 35.09 13.61 -10.02
C ARG A 80 35.01 12.38 -10.92
N THR A 81 33.80 11.99 -11.33
CA THR A 81 33.61 10.84 -12.23
C THR A 81 34.11 11.17 -13.64
N GLU A 82 33.84 12.37 -14.12
CA GLU A 82 34.33 12.85 -15.41
C GLU A 82 35.86 12.99 -15.44
N GLU A 83 36.47 13.46 -14.36
CA GLU A 83 37.93 13.51 -14.20
C GLU A 83 38.55 12.11 -14.25
N ALA A 84 37.96 11.14 -13.55
CA ALA A 84 38.43 9.75 -13.55
C ALA A 84 38.33 9.09 -14.93
N ILE A 85 37.31 9.42 -15.73
CA ILE A 85 37.16 8.91 -17.10
C ILE A 85 38.20 9.51 -18.06
N ARG A 86 38.57 10.78 -17.89
CA ARG A 86 39.56 11.46 -18.76
C ARG A 86 41.00 11.01 -18.53
N VAL A 87 41.31 10.41 -17.38
CA VAL A 87 42.67 10.03 -16.97
C VAL A 87 43.02 8.59 -17.37
N ASN A 88 42.05 7.82 -17.89
CA ASN A 88 42.25 6.47 -18.42
C ASN A 88 42.26 6.45 -19.94
#